data_AF-A0A931ZNY0-F1
#
_entry.id   AF-A0A931ZNY0-F1
#
_cell.length_a   1.000
_cell.length_b   1.000
_cell.length_c   1.000
_cell.angle_alpha   90.00
_cell.angle_beta   90.00
_cell.angle_gamma   90.00
#
_symmetry.space_group_name_H-M   'P 1'
#
loop_
_entity.id
_entity.type
_entity.pdbx_description
1 polymer ?
#
loop_
_entity_poly.entity_id
_entity_poly.type
_entity_poly.pdbx_seq_one_letter_code
_entity_poly.pdbx_strand_id
1 'polypeptide(L)'
;MNRLKEKYIKEIQTKLQQELGLKNKLAVPRLQKVVISIGLGEAKENQGILDKVKVYLAALAGQKPIVTMSKKSIANFKLAKGQPIGMMVTLRGIRMYDFLDKLVSV
;
A
#
# COMPACT_ATOMS: atom_id res chain seq x y z
N MET A 1 14.41 -2.95 15.26
CA MET A 1 13.58 -1.82 14.81
C MET A 1 14.01 -1.50 13.38
N ASN A 2 13.11 -1.15 12.45
CA ASN A 2 13.54 -0.90 11.07
C ASN A 2 14.33 0.42 10.98
N ARG A 3 15.44 0.43 10.22
CA ARG A 3 16.34 1.57 9.94
C ARG A 3 15.59 2.85 9.60
N LEU A 4 14.61 2.80 8.71
CA LEU A 4 13.81 3.98 8.34
C LEU A 4 12.97 4.52 9.51
N LYS A 5 12.43 3.63 10.35
CA LYS A 5 11.64 4.04 11.52
C LYS A 5 12.51 4.74 12.54
N GLU A 6 13.74 4.24 12.76
CA GLU A 6 14.70 4.91 13.65
C GLU A 6 15.15 6.26 13.11
N LYS A 7 15.50 6.32 11.82
CA LYS A 7 15.87 7.58 11.15
C LYS A 7 14.74 8.61 11.23
N TYR A 8 13.49 8.15 11.09
CA TYR A 8 12.32 9.01 11.23
C TYR A 8 12.22 9.64 12.63
N ILE A 9 12.34 8.82 13.68
CA ILE A 9 12.20 9.28 15.07
C ILE A 9 13.37 10.17 15.51
N LYS A 10 14.60 9.81 15.14
CA LYS A 10 15.81 10.48 15.64
C LYS A 10 16.13 11.77 14.88
N GLU A 11 15.98 11.77 13.55
CA GLU A 11 16.46 12.86 12.70
C GLU A 11 15.32 13.62 12.02
N ILE A 12 14.42 12.91 11.34
CA ILE A 12 13.44 13.54 10.44
C ILE A 12 12.37 14.28 11.26
N GLN A 13 11.93 13.71 12.38
CA GLN A 13 10.90 14.34 13.22
C GLN A 13 11.35 15.72 13.73
N THR A 14 12.59 15.83 14.21
CA THR A 14 13.14 17.08 14.73
C THR A 14 13.34 18.12 13.62
N LYS A 15 13.85 17.69 12.45
CA LYS A 15 14.03 18.58 11.29
C LYS A 15 12.70 19.11 10.78
N LEU A 16 11.71 18.24 10.56
CA LEU A 16 10.37 18.65 10.14
C LEU A 16 9.68 19.55 11.17
N GLN A 17 9.90 19.32 12.45
CA GLN A 17 9.34 20.17 13.50
C GLN A 17 9.89 21.60 13.41
N GLN A 18 11.19 21.76 13.16
CA GLN A 18 11.85 23.05 13.00
C GLN A 18 11.44 23.74 11.70
N GLU A 19 11.47 23.02 10.58
CA GLU A 19 11.10 23.55 9.25
C GLU A 19 9.63 24.01 9.19
N LEU A 20 8.72 23.26 9.81
CA LEU A 20 7.28 23.56 9.80
C LEU A 20 6.86 24.46 10.98
N GLY A 21 7.78 24.87 11.85
CA GLY A 21 7.48 25.73 13.00
C GLY A 21 6.48 25.12 14.00
N LEU A 22 6.41 23.78 14.08
CA LEU A 22 5.37 23.08 14.83
C LEU A 22 5.70 23.05 16.33
N LYS A 23 4.84 23.68 17.15
CA LYS A 23 4.97 23.69 18.61
C LYS A 23 4.75 22.30 19.24
N ASN A 24 3.96 21.44 18.60
CA ASN A 24 3.58 20.13 19.13
C ASN A 24 4.29 18.99 18.37
N LYS A 25 5.00 18.12 19.10
CA LYS A 25 5.69 16.93 18.54
C LYS A 25 4.73 15.94 17.87
N LEU A 26 3.48 15.88 18.32
CA LEU A 26 2.45 15.00 17.74
C LEU A 26 1.85 15.55 16.44
N ALA A 27 2.08 16.83 16.13
CA ALA A 27 1.63 17.45 14.88
C ALA A 27 2.56 17.13 13.70
N VAL A 28 3.73 16.54 13.95
CA VAL A 28 4.70 16.23 12.90
C VAL A 28 4.13 15.14 11.96
N PRO A 29 4.16 15.33 10.62
CA PRO A 29 3.63 14.38 9.66
C PRO A 29 4.30 13.01 9.77
N ARG A 30 3.49 11.96 9.91
CA ARG A 30 3.94 10.56 9.99
C ARG A 30 3.35 9.71 8.88
N LEU A 31 4.09 8.69 8.46
CA LEU A 31 3.59 7.62 7.61
C LEU A 31 2.56 6.78 8.39
N GLN A 32 1.30 6.79 7.92
CA GLN A 32 0.21 6.03 8.55
C GLN A 32 0.03 4.63 7.96
N LYS A 33 0.07 4.53 6.63
CA LYS A 33 -0.06 3.27 5.88
C LYS A 33 0.52 3.42 4.49
N VAL A 34 0.98 2.30 3.92
CA VAL A 34 1.27 2.18 2.48
C VAL A 34 0.27 1.22 1.89
N VAL A 35 -0.36 1.60 0.78
CA VAL A 35 -1.33 0.77 0.08
C VAL A 35 -0.76 0.43 -1.30
N ILE A 36 -0.59 -0.86 -1.55
CA ILE A 36 -0.19 -1.37 -2.86
C ILE A 36 -1.47 -1.87 -3.52
N SER A 37 -1.81 -1.35 -4.68
CA SER A 37 -3.04 -1.68 -5.41
C SER A 37 -2.71 -2.00 -6.85
N ILE A 38 -3.24 -3.10 -7.35
CA ILE A 38 -3.13 -3.51 -8.75
C ILE A 38 -4.53 -3.60 -9.32
N GLY A 39 -4.78 -2.83 -10.38
CA GLY A 39 -5.98 -2.95 -11.21
C GLY A 39 -5.77 -4.05 -12.24
N LEU A 40 -6.65 -5.04 -12.25
CA LEU A 40 -6.63 -6.17 -13.18
C LEU A 40 -7.93 -6.12 -13.99
N GLY A 41 -8.02 -5.20 -14.96
CA GLY A 41 -9.23 -5.02 -15.78
C GLY A 41 -9.66 -6.28 -16.53
N GLU A 42 -8.69 -7.12 -16.88
CA GLU A 42 -8.86 -8.40 -17.59
C GLU A 42 -9.18 -9.59 -16.66
N ALA A 43 -9.16 -9.39 -15.34
CA ALA A 43 -9.39 -10.46 -14.35
C ALA A 43 -10.78 -11.11 -14.44
N LYS A 44 -11.72 -10.48 -15.14
CA LYS A 44 -13.04 -11.06 -15.41
C LYS A 44 -12.97 -12.22 -16.40
N GLU A 45 -12.11 -12.11 -17.40
CA GLU A 45 -12.01 -13.07 -18.50
C GLU A 45 -11.02 -14.19 -18.15
N ASN A 46 -9.99 -13.87 -17.36
CA ASN A 46 -8.98 -14.82 -16.94
C ASN A 46 -8.82 -14.88 -15.41
N GLN A 47 -9.58 -15.78 -14.77
CA GLN A 47 -9.45 -16.06 -13.33
C GLN A 47 -8.04 -16.51 -12.93
N GLY A 48 -7.31 -17.20 -13.81
CA GLY A 48 -5.94 -17.64 -13.52
C GLY A 48 -4.93 -16.50 -13.31
N ILE A 49 -5.21 -15.29 -13.80
CA ILE A 49 -4.34 -14.12 -13.58
C ILE A 49 -4.46 -13.63 -12.13
N LEU A 50 -5.66 -13.69 -11.55
CA LEU A 50 -5.87 -13.32 -10.15
C LEU A 50 -5.03 -14.17 -9.20
N ASP A 51 -4.97 -15.48 -9.43
CA ASP A 51 -4.20 -16.38 -8.58
C ASP A 51 -2.69 -16.14 -8.71
N LYS A 52 -2.19 -15.89 -9.92
CA LYS A 52 -0.78 -15.53 -10.13
C LYS A 52 -0.41 -14.22 -9.45
N VAL A 53 -1.22 -13.18 -9.65
CA VAL A 53 -0.98 -11.84 -9.07
C VAL A 53 -1.07 -11.88 -7.54
N LYS A 54 -1.94 -12.72 -6.99
CA LYS A 54 -2.01 -12.96 -5.55
C LYS A 54 -0.70 -13.49 -4.97
N VAL A 55 -0.05 -14.43 -5.66
CA VAL A 55 1.25 -14.97 -5.26
C VAL A 55 2.33 -13.90 -5.35
N TYR A 56 2.38 -13.13 -6.44
CA TYR A 56 3.37 -12.06 -6.61
C TYR A 56 3.22 -10.94 -5.58
N LEU A 57 2.00 -10.44 -5.36
CA LEU A 57 1.75 -9.42 -4.34
C LEU A 57 2.03 -9.93 -2.92
N ALA A 58 1.73 -11.20 -2.64
CA ALA A 58 2.06 -11.80 -1.35
C ALA A 58 3.57 -11.88 -1.13
N ALA A 59 4.33 -12.26 -2.17
CA ALA A 59 5.79 -12.30 -2.12
C ALA A 59 6.42 -10.91 -1.97
N LEU A 60 5.92 -9.92 -2.71
CA LEU A 60 6.37 -8.52 -2.63
C LEU A 60 6.09 -7.88 -1.26
N ALA A 61 4.85 -7.99 -0.79
CA ALA A 61 4.40 -7.28 0.41
C ALA A 61 4.59 -8.09 1.71
N GLY A 62 4.91 -9.38 1.63
CA GLY A 62 4.95 -10.29 2.78
C GLY A 62 3.59 -10.44 3.48
N GLN A 63 2.50 -10.12 2.80
CA GLN A 63 1.15 -10.10 3.34
C GLN A 63 0.13 -10.54 2.29
N LYS A 64 -0.84 -11.36 2.71
CA LYS A 64 -1.90 -11.84 1.83
C LYS A 64 -2.74 -10.65 1.29
N PRO A 65 -2.91 -10.51 -0.04
CA PRO A 65 -3.71 -9.44 -0.62
C PRO A 65 -5.20 -9.71 -0.49
N ILE A 66 -5.97 -8.63 -0.52
CA ILE A 66 -7.43 -8.64 -0.57
C ILE A 66 -7.86 -8.37 -2.00
N VAL A 67 -8.81 -9.16 -2.52
CA VAL A 67 -9.41 -8.94 -3.84
C VAL A 67 -10.39 -7.77 -3.75
N THR A 68 -10.26 -6.80 -4.64
CA THR A 68 -11.16 -5.66 -4.74
C THR A 68 -12.28 -5.98 -5.72
N MET A 69 -13.52 -5.79 -5.27
CA MET A 69 -14.72 -6.05 -6.06
C MET A 69 -15.36 -4.75 -6.52
N SER A 70 -16.07 -4.82 -7.65
CA SER A 70 -16.82 -3.70 -8.20
C SER A 70 -17.95 -3.26 -7.28
N LYS A 71 -17.99 -1.98 -6.90
CA LYS A 71 -19.09 -1.40 -6.12
C LYS A 71 -20.33 -1.10 -6.96
N LYS A 72 -20.15 -0.79 -8.25
CA LYS A 72 -21.20 -0.35 -9.18
C LYS A 72 -21.03 -1.04 -10.52
N SER A 73 -22.13 -1.28 -11.21
CA SER A 73 -22.07 -1.72 -12.61
C SER A 73 -21.76 -0.53 -13.51
N ILE A 74 -20.81 -0.68 -14.42
CA ILE A 74 -20.42 0.36 -15.39
C ILE A 74 -20.34 -0.29 -16.77
N ALA A 75 -21.29 0.07 -17.65
CA ALA A 75 -21.44 -0.54 -18.97
C ALA A 75 -20.21 -0.33 -19.87
N ASN A 76 -19.59 0.87 -19.84
CA ASN A 76 -18.41 1.19 -20.64
C ASN A 76 -17.22 0.26 -20.36
N PHE A 77 -17.10 -0.22 -19.12
CA PHE A 77 -16.05 -1.18 -18.73
C PHE A 77 -16.56 -2.62 -18.69
N LYS A 78 -17.76 -2.88 -19.23
CA LYS A 78 -18.47 -4.16 -19.17
C LYS A 78 -18.49 -4.75 -17.75
N LEU A 79 -18.52 -3.89 -16.73
CA LEU A 79 -18.34 -4.24 -15.31
C LEU A 79 -19.71 -4.43 -14.66
N ALA A 80 -19.93 -5.58 -14.02
CA ALA A 80 -21.06 -5.79 -13.12
C ALA A 80 -20.65 -5.62 -11.66
N LYS A 81 -21.59 -5.19 -10.82
CA LYS A 81 -21.42 -5.11 -9.36
C LYS A 81 -21.02 -6.48 -8.80
N GLY A 82 -20.02 -6.49 -7.91
CA GLY A 82 -19.50 -7.73 -7.30
C GLY A 82 -18.45 -8.48 -8.12
N GLN A 83 -18.14 -8.06 -9.35
CA GLN A 83 -17.05 -8.68 -10.11
C GLN A 83 -15.68 -8.32 -9.53
N PRO A 84 -14.71 -9.25 -9.48
CA PRO A 84 -13.35 -8.94 -9.08
C PRO A 84 -12.67 -8.06 -10.14
N ILE A 85 -12.11 -6.93 -9.71
CA ILE A 85 -11.43 -5.96 -10.58
C ILE A 85 -9.92 -5.93 -10.31
N GLY A 86 -9.49 -6.28 -9.10
CA GLY A 86 -8.09 -6.12 -8.74
C GLY A 86 -7.77 -6.69 -7.38
N MET A 87 -6.59 -6.31 -6.91
CA MET A 87 -6.09 -6.75 -5.61
C MET A 87 -5.38 -5.60 -4.92
N MET A 88 -5.48 -5.54 -3.59
CA MET A 88 -4.76 -4.56 -2.78
C MET A 88 -4.18 -5.17 -1.51
N VAL A 89 -3.06 -4.61 -1.06
CA VAL A 89 -2.45 -4.88 0.25
C VAL A 89 -2.31 -3.56 0.99
N THR A 90 -2.71 -3.52 2.25
CA THR A 90 -2.43 -2.38 3.13
C THR A 90 -1.39 -2.77 4.16
N LEU A 91 -0.22 -2.15 4.06
CA LEU A 91 0.90 -2.31 4.99
C LEU A 91 0.84 -1.22 6.05
N ARG A 92 1.02 -1.62 7.31
CA ARG A 92 1.10 -0.73 8.48
C ARG A 92 2.23 -1.15 9.40
N GLY A 93 2.64 -0.25 10.29
CA GLY A 93 3.65 -0.54 11.30
C GLY A 93 5.00 -0.89 10.67
N ILE A 94 5.63 -1.98 11.13
CA ILE A 94 6.99 -2.36 10.73
C ILE A 94 7.05 -2.75 9.24
N ARG A 95 6.12 -3.58 8.77
CA ARG A 95 6.07 -4.04 7.36
C ARG A 95 5.95 -2.90 6.35
N MET A 96 5.29 -1.81 6.74
CA MET A 96 5.20 -0.59 5.92
C MET A 96 6.58 0.05 5.72
N TYR A 97 7.33 0.23 6.80
CA TYR A 97 8.69 0.76 6.71
C TYR A 97 9.62 -0.21 5.97
N ASP A 98 9.46 -1.53 6.15
CA ASP A 98 10.33 -2.52 5.49
C ASP A 98 10.12 -2.50 3.98
N PHE A 99 8.86 -2.40 3.55
CA PHE A 99 8.53 -2.26 2.14
C PHE A 99 9.07 -0.94 1.56
N LEU A 100 8.93 0.17 2.29
CA LEU A 100 9.40 1.48 1.84
C LEU A 100 10.94 1.50 1.74
N ASP A 101 11.65 0.87 2.68
CA ASP A 101 13.11 0.77 2.65
C ASP A 101 13.60 0.02 1.40
N LYS A 102 12.97 -1.12 1.11
CA LYS A 102 13.25 -1.92 -0.08
C LYS A 102 12.89 -1.19 -1.37
N LEU A 103 11.83 -0.37 -1.37
CA LEU A 103 11.40 0.34 -2.56
C LEU A 103 12.32 1.51 -2.92
N VAL A 104 12.92 2.17 -1.93
CA VAL A 104 13.78 3.35 -2.15
C VAL A 104 15.25 2.98 -2.32
N SER A 105 15.70 1.91 -1.67
CA SER A 105 17.13 1.55 -1.59
C SER A 105 17.57 0.44 -2.55
N VAL A 106 16.64 -0.20 -3.27
CA VAL A 106 16.90 -1.23 -4.29
C VAL A 106 16.52 -0.65 -5.65
#